data_AF-A0A7X4JNV4-F1
#
_entry.id   AF-A0A7X4JNV4-F1
#
_cell.length_a   1.000
_cell.length_b   1.000
_cell.length_c   1.000
_cell.angle_alpha   90.00
_cell.angle_beta   90.00
_cell.angle_gamma   90.00
#
_symmetry.space_group_name_H-M   'P 1'
#
loop_
_entity.id
_entity.type
_entity.pdbx_description
1 polymer ?
#
loop_
_entity_poly.entity_id
_entity_poly.type
_entity_poly.pdbx_seq_one_letter_code
_entity_poly.pdbx_strand_id
1 'polypeptide(L)'
;MNKTIRRTPDGKPERRTPDEMLRDAVSDDTDIPGKGKPLDLKAYFRPDAEHRMAGKILRDNNVLPAHLQERKDAEEHLKNADEHLQRATEKIAPLQKAIRPLAQTLIRTFSYDKEMCETLGLNALPENFHPDAETPPASASDLLGTISTFDQLCKQYNARVRDLTYRYLENLRLAHENIEASKKRQLVNRSLLPAYAPIAKVDIEAQKEYIQTRFPLLPERPRDWESRLKTWLRSQKPTLWHRMFRST
;
A
#
# COMPACT_ATOMS: atom_id res chain seq x y z
N MET A 1 -30.16 -4.06 65.23
CA MET A 1 -28.77 -3.70 64.84
C MET A 1 -27.92 -4.96 64.93
N ASN A 2 -27.49 -5.50 63.78
CA ASN A 2 -26.70 -6.73 63.75
C ASN A 2 -25.27 -6.46 64.24
N LYS A 3 -24.87 -7.14 65.33
CA LYS A 3 -23.50 -7.07 65.88
C LYS A 3 -22.63 -8.09 65.16
N THR A 4 -21.62 -7.62 64.43
CA THR A 4 -20.62 -8.46 63.76
C THR A 4 -19.58 -8.93 64.79
N ILE A 5 -19.35 -10.25 64.86
CA ILE A 5 -18.35 -10.85 65.76
C ILE A 5 -17.03 -10.94 65.00
N ARG A 6 -15.99 -10.23 65.46
CA ARG A 6 -14.61 -10.45 65.03
C ARG A 6 -13.75 -10.84 66.24
N ARG A 7 -12.66 -11.55 65.96
CA ARG A 7 -11.67 -11.95 66.97
C ARG A 7 -10.54 -10.91 67.00
N THR A 8 -10.08 -10.55 68.19
CA THR A 8 -8.87 -9.76 68.39
C THR A 8 -7.62 -10.54 67.97
N PRO A 9 -6.43 -9.91 67.83
CA PRO A 9 -5.18 -10.60 67.51
C PRO A 9 -4.83 -11.74 68.48
N ASP A 10 -5.28 -11.66 69.74
CA ASP A 10 -5.17 -12.71 70.76
C ASP A 10 -6.34 -13.72 70.76
N GLY A 11 -7.17 -13.73 69.72
CA GLY A 11 -8.15 -14.78 69.45
C GLY A 11 -9.47 -14.73 70.26
N LYS A 12 -9.69 -13.73 71.13
CA LYS A 12 -10.94 -13.62 71.89
C LYS A 12 -12.04 -12.91 71.07
N PRO A 13 -13.30 -13.40 71.09
CA PRO A 13 -14.39 -12.78 70.34
C PRO A 13 -14.88 -11.52 71.06
N GLU A 14 -14.85 -10.38 70.37
CA GLU A 14 -15.35 -9.10 70.87
C GLU A 14 -16.57 -8.65 70.06
N ARG A 15 -17.60 -8.14 70.73
CA ARG A 15 -18.86 -7.69 70.09
C ARG A 15 -18.88 -6.16 70.06
N ARG A 16 -18.39 -5.56 68.97
CA ARG A 16 -18.43 -4.10 68.76
C ARG A 16 -19.61 -3.69 67.89
N THR A 17 -20.12 -2.49 68.15
CA THR A 17 -21.15 -1.86 67.32
C THR A 17 -20.53 -1.11 66.14
N PRO A 18 -21.26 -0.90 65.02
CA PRO A 18 -20.72 -0.19 63.85
C PRO A 18 -20.18 1.22 64.16
N ASP A 19 -20.80 1.93 65.11
CA ASP A 19 -20.36 3.27 65.52
C ASP A 19 -19.04 3.25 66.30
N GLU A 20 -18.79 2.20 67.10
CA GLU A 20 -17.49 2.00 67.76
C GLU A 20 -16.40 1.65 66.74
N MET A 21 -16.74 0.87 65.71
CA MET A 21 -15.82 0.55 64.61
C MET A 21 -15.42 1.78 63.80
N LEU A 22 -16.36 2.69 63.54
CA LEU A 22 -16.08 3.95 62.85
C LEU A 22 -15.23 4.87 63.73
N ARG A 23 -15.47 4.89 65.04
CA ARG A 23 -14.70 5.71 65.98
C ARG A 23 -13.25 5.22 66.10
N ASP A 24 -13.03 3.90 66.14
CA ASP A 24 -11.69 3.29 66.13
C ASP A 24 -10.94 3.54 64.80
N ALA A 25 -11.63 3.39 63.65
CA ALA A 25 -11.04 3.64 62.33
C ALA A 25 -10.65 5.11 62.12
N VAL A 26 -11.33 6.04 62.79
CA VAL A 26 -10.99 7.47 62.79
C VAL A 26 -9.84 7.77 63.77
N SER A 27 -9.68 6.99 64.84
CA SER A 27 -8.58 7.17 65.81
C SER A 27 -7.25 6.52 65.40
N ASP A 28 -7.28 5.47 64.56
CA ASP A 28 -6.07 4.78 64.08
C ASP A 28 -5.39 5.47 62.88
N ASP A 29 -5.90 6.64 62.49
CA ASP A 29 -5.49 7.37 61.30
C ASP A 29 -4.41 8.43 61.62
N THR A 30 -3.47 8.05 62.50
CA THR A 30 -2.28 8.84 62.81
C THR A 30 -1.16 8.53 61.82
N ASP A 31 -0.83 9.56 61.05
CA ASP A 31 0.42 9.76 60.32
C ASP A 31 0.59 9.06 58.96
N ILE A 32 -0.35 9.30 58.04
CA ILE A 32 -0.07 9.18 56.60
C ILE A 32 0.57 10.49 56.12
N PRO A 33 1.86 10.52 55.75
CA PRO A 33 2.50 11.74 55.26
C PRO A 33 1.80 12.22 53.98
N GLY A 34 1.25 13.45 54.01
CA GLY A 34 0.61 14.11 52.86
C GLY A 34 -0.92 14.22 52.92
N LYS A 35 -1.57 13.75 53.98
CA LYS A 35 -3.02 13.88 54.15
C LYS A 35 -3.45 15.35 54.22
N GLY A 36 -4.38 15.76 53.35
CA GLY A 36 -4.93 17.12 53.30
C GLY A 36 -4.15 18.13 52.45
N LYS A 37 -2.98 17.78 51.90
CA LYS A 37 -2.34 18.63 50.88
C LYS A 37 -3.09 18.43 49.56
N PRO A 38 -3.56 19.51 48.91
CA PRO A 38 -4.14 19.38 47.58
C PRO A 38 -3.10 18.72 46.67
N LEU A 39 -3.49 17.65 45.99
CA LEU A 39 -2.62 16.96 45.05
C LEU A 39 -2.18 17.99 44.00
N ASP A 40 -0.89 18.36 43.99
CA ASP A 40 -0.37 19.26 42.98
C ASP A 40 -0.23 18.50 41.67
N LEU A 41 -1.35 18.41 40.94
CA LEU A 41 -1.41 17.80 39.62
C LEU A 41 -0.42 18.48 38.66
N LYS A 42 -0.10 19.77 38.86
CA LYS A 42 0.87 20.47 38.00
C LYS A 42 2.28 19.97 38.22
N ALA A 43 2.66 19.63 39.45
CA ALA A 43 3.95 19.00 39.75
C ALA A 43 4.00 17.56 39.21
N TYR A 44 2.89 16.82 39.33
CA TYR A 44 2.80 15.43 38.88
C TYR A 44 2.97 15.25 37.36
N PHE A 45 2.49 16.22 36.56
CA PHE A 45 2.64 16.21 35.10
C PHE A 45 3.87 16.99 34.60
N ARG A 46 4.70 17.55 35.49
CA ARG A 46 5.95 18.19 35.08
C ARG A 46 7.00 17.09 34.87
N PRO A 47 7.61 16.99 33.66
CA PRO A 47 8.72 16.08 33.47
C PRO A 47 9.86 16.46 34.42
N ASP A 48 10.52 15.47 35.00
CA ASP A 48 11.69 15.69 35.86
C ASP A 48 12.73 16.59 35.18
N ALA A 49 13.56 17.26 35.98
CA ALA A 49 14.57 18.18 35.45
C ALA A 49 15.46 17.51 34.39
N GLU A 50 15.78 16.24 34.59
CA GLU A 50 16.53 15.41 33.65
C GLU A 50 15.76 15.15 32.35
N HIS A 51 14.46 14.83 32.42
CA HIS A 51 13.62 14.66 31.24
C HIS A 51 13.43 15.96 30.45
N ARG A 52 13.37 17.11 31.14
CA ARG A 52 13.34 18.44 30.49
C ARG A 52 14.65 18.76 29.80
N MET A 53 15.79 18.44 30.41
CA MET A 53 17.11 18.62 29.80
C MET A 53 17.31 17.69 28.61
N ALA A 54 16.97 16.41 28.73
CA ALA A 54 17.01 15.44 27.63
C ALA A 54 16.11 15.90 26.47
N GLY A 55 14.88 16.35 26.74
CA GLY A 55 13.98 16.90 25.74
C GLY A 55 14.51 18.17 25.06
N LYS A 56 15.22 19.04 25.82
CA LYS A 56 15.88 20.23 25.28
C LYS A 56 17.07 19.86 24.39
N ILE A 57 17.94 18.94 24.82
CA ILE A 57 19.08 18.45 24.01
C ILE A 57 18.60 17.81 22.71
N LEU A 58 17.57 16.97 22.76
CA LEU A 58 16.98 16.35 21.57
C LEU A 58 16.41 17.40 20.61
N ARG A 59 15.69 18.39 21.13
CA ARG A 59 15.14 19.50 20.33
C ARG A 59 16.24 20.37 19.72
N ASP A 60 17.27 20.72 20.49
CA ASP A 60 18.37 21.57 20.06
C ASP A 60 19.23 20.88 18.98
N ASN A 61 19.26 19.55 18.95
CA ASN A 61 19.95 18.75 17.93
C ASN A 61 19.02 18.26 16.80
N ASN A 62 17.75 18.66 16.80
CA ASN A 62 16.73 18.23 15.83
C ASN A 62 16.58 16.70 15.74
N VAL A 63 16.79 15.97 16.85
CA VAL A 63 16.71 14.51 16.94
C VAL A 63 15.38 14.12 17.60
N LEU A 64 14.60 13.29 16.93
CA LEU A 64 13.37 12.73 17.51
C LEU A 64 13.69 11.48 18.35
N PRO A 65 12.94 11.25 19.45
CA PRO A 65 12.89 9.95 20.08
C PRO A 65 12.62 8.85 19.06
N ALA A 66 13.33 7.72 19.17
CA ALA A 66 13.31 6.67 18.13
C ALA A 66 11.90 6.20 17.74
N HIS A 67 10.98 6.08 18.68
CA HIS A 67 9.59 5.69 18.40
C HIS A 67 8.81 6.73 17.58
N LEU A 68 9.10 8.03 17.76
CA LEU A 68 8.53 9.12 16.97
C LEU A 68 9.21 9.22 15.61
N GLN A 69 10.51 8.94 15.53
CA GLN A 69 11.25 8.87 14.28
C GLN A 69 10.70 7.75 13.39
N GLU A 70 10.59 6.52 13.90
CA GLU A 70 10.01 5.37 13.19
C GLU A 70 8.59 5.67 12.69
N ARG A 71 7.77 6.36 13.50
CA ARG A 71 6.44 6.79 13.08
C ARG A 71 6.49 7.78 11.92
N LYS A 72 7.33 8.82 12.03
CA LYS A 72 7.50 9.83 10.99
C LYS A 72 7.96 9.20 9.68
N ASP A 73 8.94 8.31 9.75
CA ASP A 73 9.49 7.61 8.57
C ASP A 73 8.42 6.70 7.94
N ALA A 74 7.60 6.02 8.74
CA ALA A 74 6.46 5.26 8.24
C ALA A 74 5.44 6.15 7.50
N GLU A 75 5.05 7.29 8.07
CA GLU A 75 4.12 8.23 7.44
C GLU A 75 4.70 8.81 6.14
N GLU A 76 6.00 9.12 6.11
CA GLU A 76 6.70 9.59 4.93
C GLU A 76 6.71 8.54 3.81
N HIS A 77 7.02 7.28 4.13
CA HIS A 77 6.98 6.20 3.15
C HIS A 77 5.57 5.93 2.62
N LEU A 78 4.54 5.97 3.47
CA LEU A 78 3.15 5.85 3.01
C LEU A 78 2.78 6.99 2.06
N LYS A 79 3.12 8.23 2.41
CA LYS A 79 2.89 9.38 1.55
C LYS A 79 3.64 9.27 0.22
N ASN A 80 4.90 8.83 0.25
CA ASN A 80 5.69 8.62 -0.96
C ASN A 80 5.09 7.52 -1.85
N ALA A 81 4.55 6.45 -1.26
CA ALA A 81 3.85 5.40 -2.00
C ALA A 81 2.62 5.98 -2.74
N ASP A 82 1.80 6.78 -2.05
CA ASP A 82 0.63 7.43 -2.64
C ASP A 82 1.01 8.42 -3.75
N GLU A 83 2.02 9.26 -3.52
CA GLU A 83 2.54 10.19 -4.53
C GLU A 83 3.05 9.45 -5.78
N HIS A 84 3.76 8.33 -5.59
CA HIS A 84 4.24 7.50 -6.70
C HIS A 84 3.08 6.88 -7.47
N LEU A 85 2.07 6.36 -6.78
CA LEU A 85 0.88 5.79 -7.40
C LEU A 85 0.12 6.83 -8.23
N GLN A 86 -0.09 8.03 -7.68
CA GLN A 86 -0.76 9.11 -8.37
C GLN A 86 0.01 9.54 -9.63
N ARG A 87 1.31 9.87 -9.49
CA ARG A 87 2.16 10.30 -10.61
C ARG A 87 2.27 9.24 -11.70
N ALA A 88 2.34 7.96 -11.32
CA ALA A 88 2.39 6.88 -12.29
C ALA A 88 1.05 6.73 -13.02
N THR A 89 -0.08 6.83 -12.31
CA THR A 89 -1.42 6.78 -12.90
C THR A 89 -1.58 7.87 -13.97
N GLU A 90 -1.16 9.10 -13.68
CA GLU A 90 -1.20 10.23 -14.62
C GLU A 90 -0.37 9.97 -15.88
N LYS A 91 0.76 9.26 -15.75
CA LYS A 91 1.65 8.92 -16.89
C LYS A 91 1.19 7.68 -17.66
N ILE A 92 0.52 6.74 -17.00
CA ILE A 92 0.04 5.49 -17.61
C ILE A 92 -1.23 5.73 -18.43
N ALA A 93 -2.14 6.58 -17.96
CA ALA A 93 -3.40 6.90 -18.64
C ALA A 93 -3.24 7.34 -20.12
N PRO A 94 -2.34 8.26 -20.49
CA PRO A 94 -2.15 8.63 -21.89
C PRO A 94 -1.59 7.48 -22.74
N LEU A 95 -0.73 6.63 -22.17
CA LEU A 95 -0.22 5.44 -22.87
C LEU A 95 -1.36 4.46 -23.17
N GLN A 96 -2.25 4.19 -22.21
CA GLN A 96 -3.43 3.34 -22.46
C GLN A 96 -4.33 3.92 -23.56
N LYS A 97 -4.56 5.24 -23.55
CA LYS A 97 -5.33 5.93 -24.59
C LYS A 97 -4.68 5.82 -25.97
N ALA A 98 -3.35 5.87 -26.06
CA ALA A 98 -2.61 5.73 -27.32
C ALA A 98 -2.57 4.27 -27.82
N ILE A 99 -2.44 3.31 -26.91
CA ILE A 99 -2.37 1.87 -27.21
C ILE A 99 -3.73 1.36 -27.70
N ARG A 100 -4.83 1.80 -27.09
CA ARG A 100 -6.19 1.32 -27.39
C ARG A 100 -6.55 1.29 -28.88
N PRO A 101 -6.51 2.41 -29.63
CA PRO A 101 -6.94 2.40 -31.04
C PRO A 101 -6.05 1.51 -31.91
N LEU A 102 -4.76 1.43 -31.61
CA LEU A 102 -3.83 0.54 -32.32
C LEU A 102 -4.17 -0.94 -32.04
N ALA A 103 -4.40 -1.29 -30.77
CA ALA A 103 -4.80 -2.65 -30.39
C ALA A 103 -6.10 -3.07 -31.08
N GLN A 104 -7.13 -2.24 -31.03
CA GLN A 104 -8.42 -2.50 -31.66
C GLN A 104 -8.27 -2.73 -33.18
N THR A 105 -7.51 -1.86 -33.86
CA THR A 105 -7.25 -1.97 -35.30
C THR A 105 -6.52 -3.27 -35.65
N LEU A 106 -5.53 -3.66 -34.84
CA LEU A 106 -4.77 -4.89 -35.05
C LEU A 106 -5.61 -6.15 -34.78
N ILE A 107 -6.36 -6.19 -33.69
CA ILE A 107 -7.30 -7.29 -33.39
C ILE A 107 -8.30 -7.46 -34.53
N ARG A 108 -8.83 -6.34 -35.07
CA ARG A 108 -9.76 -6.39 -36.21
C ARG A 108 -9.10 -6.96 -37.46
N THR A 109 -7.87 -6.52 -37.76
CA THR A 109 -7.11 -7.00 -38.94
C THR A 109 -6.87 -8.51 -38.89
N PHE A 110 -6.44 -9.03 -37.73
CA PHE A 110 -6.08 -10.44 -37.57
C PHE A 110 -7.22 -11.31 -37.02
N SER A 111 -8.46 -10.83 -37.06
CA SER A 111 -9.64 -11.52 -36.49
C SER A 111 -9.83 -12.96 -36.98
N TYR A 112 -9.41 -13.26 -38.21
CA TYR A 112 -9.49 -14.60 -38.81
C TYR A 112 -8.18 -15.40 -38.72
N ASP A 113 -7.09 -14.80 -38.23
CA ASP A 113 -5.77 -15.40 -38.13
C ASP A 113 -5.36 -15.57 -36.67
N LYS A 114 -5.64 -16.77 -36.13
CA LYS A 114 -5.33 -17.12 -34.75
C LYS A 114 -3.82 -17.13 -34.47
N GLU A 115 -3.01 -17.59 -35.41
CA GLU A 115 -1.56 -17.70 -35.25
C GLU A 115 -0.91 -16.32 -35.14
N MET A 116 -1.35 -15.37 -35.97
CA MET A 116 -0.89 -13.98 -35.90
C MET A 116 -1.42 -13.27 -34.65
N CYS A 117 -2.67 -13.53 -34.23
CA CYS A 117 -3.19 -13.02 -32.96
C CYS A 117 -2.36 -13.50 -31.76
N GLU A 118 -2.02 -14.78 -31.70
CA GLU A 118 -1.17 -15.35 -30.65
C GLU A 118 0.25 -14.79 -30.70
N THR A 119 0.87 -14.75 -31.89
CA THR A 119 2.24 -14.24 -32.08
C THR A 119 2.38 -12.79 -31.65
N LEU A 120 1.38 -11.96 -31.94
CA LEU A 120 1.36 -10.54 -31.58
C LEU A 120 0.82 -10.30 -30.15
N GLY A 121 0.40 -11.35 -29.44
CA GLY A 121 -0.19 -11.28 -28.10
C GLY A 121 -1.54 -10.57 -28.05
N LEU A 122 -2.28 -10.50 -29.16
CA LEU A 122 -3.54 -9.76 -29.25
C LEU A 122 -4.68 -10.45 -28.48
N ASN A 123 -4.60 -11.77 -28.31
CA ASN A 123 -5.56 -12.58 -27.57
C ASN A 123 -5.45 -12.44 -26.04
N ALA A 124 -4.29 -12.04 -25.52
CA ALA A 124 -4.02 -11.88 -24.10
C ALA A 124 -4.20 -10.43 -23.62
N LEU A 125 -4.70 -9.54 -24.49
CA LEU A 125 -4.99 -8.16 -24.11
C LEU A 125 -6.24 -8.09 -23.22
N PRO A 126 -6.28 -7.16 -22.25
CA PRO A 126 -7.48 -6.96 -21.44
C PRO A 126 -8.68 -6.50 -22.28
N GLU A 127 -9.90 -6.78 -21.79
CA GLU A 127 -11.16 -6.52 -22.51
C GLU A 127 -11.31 -5.08 -23.01
N ASN A 128 -10.78 -4.10 -22.27
CA ASN A 128 -10.83 -2.69 -22.62
C ASN A 128 -9.99 -2.28 -23.85
N PHE A 129 -9.26 -3.23 -24.46
CA PHE A 129 -8.53 -3.07 -25.73
C PHE A 129 -9.23 -3.75 -26.92
N HIS A 130 -10.33 -4.47 -26.70
CA HIS A 130 -11.07 -5.13 -27.78
C HIS A 130 -11.75 -4.12 -28.71
N PRO A 131 -11.87 -4.44 -30.01
CA PRO A 131 -12.41 -3.53 -31.01
C PRO A 131 -13.90 -3.29 -30.79
N ASP A 132 -14.29 -2.04 -31.02
CA ASP A 132 -15.70 -1.67 -31.13
C ASP A 132 -16.23 -2.08 -32.51
N ALA A 133 -17.56 -2.15 -32.68
CA ALA A 133 -18.17 -2.59 -33.94
C ALA A 133 -17.74 -1.76 -35.16
N GLU A 134 -17.37 -0.50 -34.94
CA GLU A 134 -17.01 0.48 -35.97
C GLU A 134 -15.50 0.55 -36.25
N THR A 135 -14.64 -0.20 -35.54
CA THR A 135 -13.19 -0.12 -35.75
C THR A 135 -12.81 -0.66 -37.14
N PRO A 136 -12.16 0.15 -38.01
CA PRO A 136 -11.69 -0.32 -39.30
C PRO A 136 -10.44 -1.21 -39.15
N PRO A 137 -10.21 -2.20 -40.04
CA PRO A 137 -8.95 -2.92 -40.09
C PRO A 137 -7.82 -2.00 -40.61
N ALA A 138 -6.57 -2.31 -40.25
CA ALA A 138 -5.42 -1.56 -40.74
C ALA A 138 -5.17 -1.84 -42.24
N SER A 139 -4.72 -0.81 -42.94
CA SER A 139 -4.22 -0.94 -44.31
C SER A 139 -2.96 -1.82 -44.32
N ALA A 140 -2.85 -2.70 -45.32
CA ALA A 140 -1.68 -3.57 -45.48
C ALA A 140 -0.35 -2.80 -45.65
N SER A 141 -0.39 -1.55 -46.15
CA SER A 141 0.79 -0.69 -46.28
C SER A 141 1.32 -0.21 -44.92
N ASP A 142 0.44 -0.04 -43.95
CA ASP A 142 0.73 0.67 -42.71
C ASP A 142 0.93 -0.29 -41.53
N LEU A 143 0.52 -1.56 -41.67
CA LEU A 143 0.56 -2.59 -40.64
C LEU A 143 1.89 -2.69 -39.90
N LEU A 144 3.00 -2.66 -40.62
CA LEU A 144 4.33 -2.80 -40.02
C LEU A 144 4.66 -1.60 -39.12
N GLY A 145 4.31 -0.39 -39.57
CA GLY A 145 4.42 0.83 -38.76
C GLY A 145 3.51 0.79 -37.54
N THR A 146 2.23 0.41 -37.74
CA THR A 146 1.23 0.28 -36.67
C THR A 146 1.69 -0.70 -35.59
N ILE A 147 2.18 -1.88 -35.95
CA ILE A 147 2.64 -2.90 -34.99
C ILE A 147 3.91 -2.44 -34.28
N SER A 148 4.83 -1.78 -34.98
CA SER A 148 6.05 -1.24 -34.37
C SER A 148 5.74 -0.16 -33.34
N THR A 149 4.87 0.80 -33.66
CA THR A 149 4.41 1.82 -32.72
C THR A 149 3.68 1.20 -31.53
N PHE A 150 2.79 0.24 -31.80
CA PHE A 150 2.08 -0.50 -30.76
C PHE A 150 3.05 -1.24 -29.82
N ASP A 151 4.09 -1.87 -30.36
CA ASP A 151 5.12 -2.56 -29.58
C ASP A 151 5.93 -1.63 -28.69
N GLN A 152 6.36 -0.50 -29.23
CA GLN A 152 7.07 0.53 -28.46
C GLN A 152 6.21 1.06 -27.31
N LEU A 153 4.94 1.36 -27.57
CA LEU A 153 4.02 1.84 -26.53
C LEU A 153 3.76 0.77 -25.46
N CYS A 154 3.59 -0.50 -25.84
CA CYS A 154 3.43 -1.59 -24.88
C CYS A 154 4.67 -1.74 -23.99
N LYS A 155 5.88 -1.65 -24.57
CA LYS A 155 7.14 -1.69 -23.81
C LYS A 155 7.25 -0.52 -22.84
N GLN A 156 6.92 0.70 -23.28
CA GLN A 156 6.91 1.88 -22.42
C GLN A 156 5.89 1.74 -21.28
N TYR A 157 4.68 1.26 -21.58
CA TYR A 157 3.65 0.97 -20.59
C TYR A 157 4.14 -0.05 -19.55
N ASN A 158 4.64 -1.20 -20.00
CA ASN A 158 5.13 -2.26 -19.10
C ASN A 158 6.30 -1.79 -18.24
N ALA A 159 7.23 -1.01 -18.79
CA ALA A 159 8.34 -0.45 -18.03
C ALA A 159 7.84 0.49 -16.91
N ARG A 160 6.83 1.32 -17.20
CA ARG A 160 6.21 2.22 -16.21
C ARG A 160 5.45 1.45 -15.14
N VAL A 161 4.69 0.43 -15.50
CA VAL A 161 3.96 -0.41 -14.54
C VAL A 161 4.93 -1.16 -13.62
N ARG A 162 6.04 -1.70 -14.17
CA ARG A 162 7.09 -2.36 -13.38
C ARG A 162 7.75 -1.39 -12.40
N ASP A 163 8.14 -0.20 -12.85
CA ASP A 163 8.74 0.84 -12.00
C ASP A 163 7.77 1.30 -10.89
N LEU A 164 6.49 1.51 -11.23
CA LEU A 164 5.44 1.80 -10.24
C LEU A 164 5.33 0.68 -9.21
N THR A 165 5.16 -0.57 -9.66
CA THR A 165 4.97 -1.72 -8.78
C THR A 165 6.15 -1.86 -7.81
N TYR A 166 7.38 -1.74 -8.33
CA TYR A 166 8.58 -1.80 -7.51
C TYR A 166 8.63 -0.68 -6.45
N ARG A 167 8.53 0.59 -6.87
CA ARG A 167 8.66 1.73 -5.95
C ARG A 167 7.54 1.80 -4.93
N TYR A 168 6.32 1.47 -5.35
CA TYR A 168 5.15 1.47 -4.49
C TYR A 168 5.29 0.40 -3.40
N LEU A 169 5.55 -0.85 -3.79
CA LEU A 169 5.69 -1.95 -2.83
C LEU A 169 6.90 -1.78 -1.91
N GLU A 170 8.01 -1.23 -2.41
CA GLU A 170 9.19 -0.99 -1.57
C GLU A 170 8.91 0.08 -0.51
N ASN A 171 8.21 1.17 -0.85
CA ASN A 171 7.80 2.15 0.16
C ASN A 171 6.81 1.55 1.16
N LEU A 172 5.85 0.72 0.72
CA LEU A 172 4.95 0.04 1.65
C LEU A 172 5.69 -0.94 2.57
N ARG A 173 6.73 -1.63 2.07
CA ARG A 173 7.58 -2.51 2.87
C ARG A 173 8.33 -1.73 3.95
N LEU A 174 9.00 -0.64 3.57
CA LEU A 174 9.72 0.22 4.52
C LEU A 174 8.77 0.85 5.55
N ALA A 175 7.58 1.30 5.13
CA ALA A 175 6.55 1.76 6.05
C ALA A 175 6.15 0.64 7.02
N HIS A 176 5.93 -0.58 6.53
CA HIS A 176 5.55 -1.71 7.38
C HIS A 176 6.62 -2.04 8.42
N GLU A 177 7.89 -2.08 8.02
CA GLU A 177 9.03 -2.32 8.92
C GLU A 177 9.09 -1.27 10.04
N ASN A 178 8.92 0.01 9.70
CA ASN A 178 8.91 1.10 10.68
C ASN A 178 7.70 1.04 11.62
N ILE A 179 6.52 0.66 11.12
CA ILE A 179 5.31 0.48 11.94
C ILE A 179 5.53 -0.65 12.95
N GLU A 180 6.09 -1.78 12.53
CA GLU A 180 6.36 -2.93 13.42
C GLU A 180 7.45 -2.62 14.43
N ALA A 181 8.52 -1.91 14.03
CA ALA A 181 9.55 -1.43 14.95
C ALA A 181 8.97 -0.50 16.04
N SER A 182 8.14 0.47 15.63
CA SER A 182 7.47 1.40 16.55
C SER A 182 6.56 0.66 17.53
N LYS A 183 5.74 -0.28 17.05
CA LYS A 183 4.90 -1.13 17.92
C LYS A 183 5.71 -1.95 18.90
N LYS A 184 6.80 -2.60 18.45
CA LYS A 184 7.67 -3.40 19.30
C LYS A 184 8.25 -2.56 20.45
N ARG A 185 8.70 -1.33 20.17
CA ARG A 185 9.21 -0.41 21.20
C ARG A 185 8.12 0.04 22.18
N GLN A 186 6.91 0.30 21.70
CA GLN A 186 5.76 0.66 22.55
C GLN A 186 5.36 -0.49 23.48
N LEU A 187 5.43 -1.75 23.03
CA LEU A 187 5.16 -2.91 23.88
C LEU A 187 6.19 -3.09 24.99
N VAL A 188 7.47 -2.80 24.70
CA VAL A 188 8.57 -2.89 25.69
C VAL A 188 8.45 -1.80 26.75
N ASN A 189 8.00 -0.60 26.37
CA ASN A 189 7.82 0.52 27.29
C ASN A 189 6.35 0.92 27.42
N ARG A 190 5.65 0.35 28.41
CA ARG A 190 4.25 0.71 28.71
C ARG A 190 4.03 2.20 28.99
N SER A 191 5.05 2.93 29.44
CA SER A 191 5.02 4.39 29.63
C SER A 191 5.08 5.18 28.31
N LEU A 192 5.44 4.54 27.20
CA LEU A 192 5.43 5.11 25.85
C LEU A 192 4.13 4.82 25.09
N LEU A 193 3.09 4.28 25.75
CA LEU A 193 1.77 4.14 25.14
C LEU A 193 1.29 5.54 24.72
N PRO A 194 1.19 5.80 23.41
CA PRO A 194 0.99 7.16 22.95
C PRO A 194 -0.45 7.60 23.09
N ALA A 195 -0.66 8.90 23.30
CA ALA A 195 -1.98 9.53 23.23
C ALA A 195 -2.50 9.67 21.77
N TYR A 196 -1.74 9.22 20.78
CA TYR A 196 -2.06 9.32 19.36
C TYR A 196 -2.43 7.95 18.76
N ALA A 197 -3.27 7.97 17.72
CA ALA A 197 -3.77 6.77 17.08
C ALA A 197 -2.63 5.93 16.45
N PRO A 198 -2.66 4.59 16.58
CA PRO A 198 -1.68 3.72 15.94
C PRO A 198 -1.82 3.77 14.42
N ILE A 199 -0.69 3.66 13.70
CA ILE A 199 -0.71 3.51 12.24
C ILE A 199 -1.22 2.10 11.91
N ALA A 200 -2.19 2.03 11.00
CA ALA A 200 -2.76 0.76 10.56
C ALA A 200 -1.69 -0.10 9.88
N LYS A 201 -1.79 -1.43 10.07
CA LYS A 201 -0.94 -2.37 9.33
C LYS A 201 -1.40 -2.37 7.86
N VAL A 202 -0.44 -2.28 6.95
CA VAL A 202 -0.69 -2.38 5.52
C VAL A 202 -0.55 -3.84 5.09
N ASP A 203 -1.53 -4.34 4.35
CA ASP A 203 -1.46 -5.65 3.70
C ASP A 203 -0.77 -5.51 2.34
N ILE A 204 0.52 -5.83 2.29
CA ILE A 204 1.36 -5.65 1.10
C ILE A 204 0.90 -6.57 -0.05
N GLU A 205 0.43 -7.78 0.25
CA GLU A 205 -0.01 -8.71 -0.80
C GLU A 205 -1.33 -8.25 -1.42
N ALA A 206 -2.29 -7.80 -0.62
CA ALA A 206 -3.51 -7.20 -1.13
C ALA A 206 -3.23 -5.96 -1.99
N GLN A 207 -2.26 -5.13 -1.59
CA GLN A 207 -1.84 -3.96 -2.38
C GLN A 207 -1.15 -4.32 -3.69
N LYS A 208 -0.34 -5.39 -3.69
CA LYS A 208 0.27 -5.92 -4.91
C LYS A 208 -0.78 -6.44 -5.89
N GLU A 209 -1.74 -7.21 -5.40
CA GLU A 209 -2.86 -7.71 -6.22
C GLU A 209 -3.69 -6.57 -6.79
N TYR A 210 -3.95 -5.53 -5.99
CA TYR A 210 -4.62 -4.31 -6.43
C TYR A 210 -3.89 -3.65 -7.63
N ILE A 211 -2.57 -3.45 -7.53
CA ILE A 211 -1.78 -2.85 -8.61
C ILE A 211 -1.77 -3.74 -9.87
N GLN A 212 -1.61 -5.04 -9.72
CA GLN A 212 -1.60 -5.98 -10.84
C GLN A 212 -2.95 -6.05 -11.56
N THR A 213 -4.05 -5.96 -10.82
CA THR A 213 -5.41 -5.94 -11.37
C THR A 213 -5.70 -4.61 -12.05
N ARG A 214 -5.28 -3.49 -11.45
CA ARG A 214 -5.51 -2.14 -11.99
C ARG A 214 -4.66 -1.86 -13.23
N PHE A 215 -3.43 -2.36 -13.27
CA PHE A 215 -2.47 -2.15 -14.34
C PHE A 215 -1.86 -3.49 -14.78
N PRO A 216 -2.62 -4.33 -15.51
CA PRO A 216 -2.12 -5.61 -15.99
C PRO A 216 -0.99 -5.40 -17.00
N LEU A 217 0.08 -6.17 -16.90
CA LEU A 217 1.17 -6.14 -17.88
C LEU A 217 0.65 -6.61 -19.24
N LEU A 218 1.02 -5.89 -20.30
CA LEU A 218 0.70 -6.26 -21.67
C LEU A 218 1.68 -7.32 -22.18
N PRO A 219 1.25 -8.23 -23.06
CA PRO A 219 2.11 -9.27 -23.59
C PRO A 219 3.29 -8.68 -24.37
N GLU A 220 4.47 -9.22 -24.13
CA GLU A 220 5.68 -8.86 -24.88
C GLU A 220 5.75 -9.65 -26.17
N ARG A 221 6.10 -8.98 -27.27
CA ARG A 221 6.19 -9.61 -28.59
C ARG A 221 7.54 -10.33 -28.75
N PRO A 222 7.57 -11.46 -29.45
CA PRO A 222 8.79 -12.19 -29.72
C PRO A 222 9.70 -11.38 -30.66
N ARG A 223 11.03 -11.51 -30.52
CA ARG A 223 12.00 -10.67 -31.26
C ARG A 223 11.89 -10.77 -32.78
N ASP A 224 11.35 -11.88 -33.28
CA ASP A 224 11.20 -12.21 -34.70
C ASP A 224 9.80 -11.86 -35.26
N TRP A 225 8.95 -11.15 -34.51
CA TRP A 225 7.59 -10.79 -34.95
C TRP A 225 7.57 -10.09 -36.31
N GLU A 226 8.55 -9.24 -36.60
CA GLU A 226 8.65 -8.53 -37.89
C GLU A 226 8.84 -9.48 -39.06
N SER A 227 9.71 -10.49 -38.89
CA SER A 227 9.99 -11.49 -39.92
C SER A 227 8.76 -12.33 -40.19
N ARG A 228 8.04 -12.74 -39.13
CA ARG A 228 6.79 -13.50 -39.25
C ARG A 228 5.71 -12.69 -39.97
N LEU A 229 5.55 -11.41 -39.61
CA LEU A 229 4.62 -10.51 -40.29
C LEU A 229 4.97 -10.32 -41.77
N LYS A 230 6.25 -10.16 -42.12
CA LYS A 230 6.68 -10.04 -43.53
C LYS A 230 6.37 -11.31 -44.32
N THR A 231 6.59 -12.48 -43.73
CA THR A 231 6.24 -13.77 -44.34
C THR A 231 4.73 -13.90 -44.54
N TRP A 232 3.94 -13.52 -43.53
CA TRP A 232 2.49 -13.46 -43.61
C TRP A 232 2.00 -12.49 -44.71
N LEU A 233 2.52 -11.26 -44.75
CA LEU A 233 2.16 -10.29 -45.80
C LEU A 233 2.48 -10.80 -47.21
N ARG A 234 3.50 -11.65 -47.37
CA ARG A 234 3.83 -12.29 -48.64
C ARG A 234 2.85 -13.41 -48.99
N SER A 235 2.41 -14.21 -48.01
CA SER A 235 1.43 -15.28 -48.25
C SER A 235 0.04 -14.73 -48.57
N GLN A 236 -0.31 -13.55 -48.06
CA GLN A 236 -1.58 -12.88 -48.35
C GLN A 236 -1.62 -12.19 -49.73
N LYS A 237 -0.47 -11.94 -50.37
CA LYS A 237 -0.45 -11.40 -51.74
C LYS A 237 -0.78 -12.54 -52.70
N PRO A 238 -1.82 -12.41 -53.55
CA PRO A 238 -2.12 -13.44 -54.54
C PRO A 238 -0.89 -13.62 -55.43
N THR A 239 -0.44 -14.87 -55.57
CA THR A 239 0.60 -15.21 -56.53
C THR A 239 0.17 -14.74 -57.92
N LEU A 240 1.12 -14.34 -58.76
CA LEU A 240 0.86 -13.93 -60.15
C LEU A 240 -0.05 -14.93 -60.89
N TRP A 241 0.09 -16.22 -60.58
CA TRP A 241 -0.76 -17.30 -61.04
C TRP A 241 -2.24 -17.15 -60.61
N HIS A 242 -2.55 -16.83 -59.36
CA HIS A 242 -3.95 -16.59 -58.95
C HIS A 242 -4.58 -15.32 -59.53
N ARG A 243 -3.78 -14.33 -59.94
CA ARG A 243 -4.28 -13.17 -60.68
C ARG A 243 -4.55 -13.48 -62.15
N MET A 244 -3.76 -14.35 -62.78
CA MET A 244 -3.93 -14.74 -64.19
C MET A 244 -5.08 -15.73 -64.42
N PHE A 245 -5.43 -16.56 -63.42
CA PHE A 245 -6.42 -17.63 -63.58
C PHE A 245 -7.78 -17.36 -62.89
N ARG A 246 -8.06 -16.13 -62.45
CA ARG A 246 -9.37 -15.72 -61.89
C ARG A 246 -10.23 -14.87 -62.83
N SER A 247 -9.87 -14.78 -64.12
CA SER A 247 -10.72 -14.18 -65.15
C SER A 247 -11.45 -15.25 -65.95
N THR A 248 -12.43 -15.91 -65.32
CA THR A 248 -13.53 -16.62 -65.99
C THR A 248 -14.75 -16.54 -65.10
#